data_AF-A0A6P7GLN9-F1
#
_entry.id   AF-A0A6P7GLN9-F1
#
_cell.length_a   1.000
_cell.length_b   1.000
_cell.length_c   1.000
_cell.angle_alpha   90.00
_cell.angle_beta   90.00
_cell.angle_gamma   90.00
#
_symmetry.space_group_name_H-M   'P 1'
#
loop_
_entity.id
_entity.type
_entity.pdbx_description
1 polymer ?
#
loop_
_entity_poly.entity_id
_entity_poly.type
_entity_poly.pdbx_seq_one_letter_code
_entity_poly.pdbx_strand_id
1 'polypeptide(L)' 'MPNFALSSEIPFSKRNLKYLTKKYLKKNNLRDWLRVVASGKDSYELGYFQIDIQDDENPLNSRR' A
#
# COMPACT_ATOMS: atom_id res chain seq x y z
N MET A 1 -7.38 8.11 9.16
CA MET A 1 -6.04 7.66 8.74
C MET A 1 -5.11 8.86 8.73
N PRO A 2 -3.90 8.76 9.30
CA PRO A 2 -2.96 9.89 9.32
C PRO A 2 -2.55 10.25 7.88
N ASN A 3 -2.54 11.54 7.59
CA ASN A 3 -2.10 12.10 6.31
C ASN A 3 -0.67 12.63 6.46
N PHE A 4 0.21 12.29 5.52
CA PHE A 4 1.60 12.74 5.52
C PHE A 4 1.83 13.74 4.38
N ALA A 5 2.29 14.94 4.71
CA ALA A 5 2.62 15.99 3.75
C ALA A 5 4.15 16.11 3.58
N LEU A 6 4.60 16.16 2.32
CA LEU A 6 6.00 16.37 1.97
C LEU A 6 6.12 17.73 1.25
N SER A 7 7.00 18.60 1.77
CA SER A 7 7.39 19.84 1.11
C SER A 7 8.86 19.74 0.69
N SER A 8 9.18 20.22 -0.52
CA SER A 8 10.54 20.25 -1.05
C SER A 8 10.83 21.59 -1.70
N GLU A 9 11.97 22.19 -1.38
CA GLU A 9 12.43 23.46 -1.97
C GLU A 9 13.00 23.28 -3.39
N ILE A 10 13.41 22.07 -3.73
CA ILE A 10 14.02 21.68 -5.01
C ILE A 10 12.99 20.87 -5.83
N PRO A 11 13.02 20.90 -7.18
CA PRO A 11 12.11 20.12 -8.01
C PRO A 11 12.08 18.63 -7.63
N PHE A 12 11.00 18.22 -7.00
CA PHE A 12 10.78 16.84 -6.58
C PHE A 12 9.61 16.24 -7.35
N SER A 13 9.88 15.19 -8.12
CA SER A 13 8.85 14.57 -8.93
C SER A 13 7.99 13.61 -8.10
N LYS A 14 6.68 13.64 -8.37
CA LYS A 14 5.72 12.68 -7.84
C LYS A 14 6.14 11.22 -8.07
N ARG A 15 6.70 10.91 -9.24
CA ARG A 15 7.20 9.56 -9.57
C ARG A 15 8.33 9.11 -8.64
N ASN A 16 9.20 10.03 -8.24
CA ASN A 16 10.30 9.72 -7.32
C ASN A 16 9.78 9.31 -5.94
N LEU A 17 8.76 10.01 -5.42
CA LEU A 17 8.10 9.63 -4.16
C LEU A 17 7.60 8.17 -4.21
N LYS A 18 6.87 7.82 -5.27
CA LYS A 18 6.37 6.45 -5.47
C LYS A 18 7.49 5.42 -5.48
N TYR A 19 8.62 5.72 -6.13
CA TYR A 19 9.77 4.83 -6.16
C TYR A 19 10.38 4.64 -4.76
N LEU A 20 10.63 5.73 -4.03
CA LEU A 20 11.20 5.68 -2.69
C LEU A 20 10.31 4.93 -1.71
N THR A 21 8.99 5.18 -1.72
CA THR A 21 8.03 4.44 -0.89
C THR A 21 8.06 2.95 -1.23
N LYS A 22 8.05 2.58 -2.52
CA LYS A 22 8.16 1.16 -2.95
C LYS A 22 9.51 0.51 -2.58
N LYS A 23 10.59 1.27 -2.57
CA LYS A 23 11.92 0.83 -2.13
C LYS A 23 11.90 0.53 -0.63
N TYR A 24 11.30 1.41 0.16
CA TYR A 24 11.10 1.21 1.60
C TYR A 24 10.22 -0.01 1.91
N LEU A 25 9.09 -0.17 1.21
CA LEU A 25 8.24 -1.35 1.41
C LEU A 25 8.97 -2.66 1.10
N LYS A 26 9.88 -2.69 0.11
CA LYS A 26 10.72 -3.89 -0.14
C LYS A 26 11.69 -4.15 0.99
N LYS A 27 12.37 -3.11 1.45
CA LYS A 27 13.39 -3.22 2.49
C LYS A 27 12.82 -3.77 3.80
N ASN A 28 11.54 -3.48 4.08
CA ASN A 28 10.84 -3.93 5.29
C ASN A 28 9.89 -5.12 5.05
N ASN A 29 9.96 -5.80 3.90
CA ASN A 29 9.06 -6.92 3.54
C ASN A 29 7.55 -6.60 3.61
N LEU A 30 7.14 -5.34 3.43
CA LEU A 30 5.73 -4.91 3.51
C LEU A 30 4.95 -5.03 2.19
N ARG A 31 5.57 -5.57 1.13
CA ARG A 31 4.99 -5.56 -0.22
C ARG A 31 3.77 -6.45 -0.38
N ASP A 32 3.65 -7.48 0.45
CA ASP A 32 2.56 -8.46 0.35
C ASP A 32 1.30 -7.95 1.05
N TRP A 33 1.44 -6.98 1.96
CA TRP A 33 0.32 -6.37 2.68
C TRP A 33 -0.08 -5.00 2.14
N LEU A 34 0.88 -4.21 1.66
CA LEU A 34 0.66 -2.80 1.28
C LEU A 34 0.96 -2.52 -0.19
N ARG A 35 0.09 -1.72 -0.82
CA ARG A 35 0.26 -1.16 -2.17
C ARG A 35 0.18 0.36 -2.17
N VAL A 36 1.02 0.99 -2.99
CA VAL A 36 0.97 2.44 -3.24
C VAL A 36 -0.01 2.72 -4.39
N VAL A 37 -1.10 3.42 -4.11
CA VAL A 37 -2.16 3.81 -5.06
C VAL A 37 -2.11 5.32 -5.31
N ALA A 38 -2.25 5.74 -6.56
CA ALA A 38 -2.39 7.16 -6.87
C ALA A 38 -3.84 7.57 -6.62
N SER A 39 -4.06 8.45 -5.64
CA SER A 39 -5.40 8.91 -5.26
C SER A 39 -5.81 10.17 -6.04
N GLY A 40 -4.85 11.03 -6.39
CA GLY A 40 -5.11 12.25 -7.15
C GLY A 40 -3.89 12.76 -7.89
N LYS A 41 -3.93 14.01 -8.37
CA LYS A 41 -2.84 14.62 -9.15
C LYS A 41 -1.53 14.66 -8.38
N ASP A 42 -1.57 14.99 -7.10
CA ASP A 42 -0.36 15.16 -6.25
C ASP A 42 -0.37 14.29 -4.99
N SER A 43 -1.31 13.36 -4.89
CA SER A 43 -1.46 12.48 -3.73
C SER A 43 -1.21 11.01 -4.05
N TYR A 44 -0.66 10.30 -3.07
CA TYR A 44 -0.58 8.84 -3.01
C TYR A 44 -1.21 8.36 -1.71
N GLU A 45 -1.76 7.16 -1.74
CA GLU A 45 -2.30 6.47 -0.59
C GLU A 45 -1.65 5.08 -0.47
N LEU A 46 -1.53 4.59 0.76
CA LEU A 46 -1.16 3.21 1.04
C LEU A 46 -2.45 2.42 1.28
N GLY A 47 -2.74 1.49 0.37
CA GLY A 47 -3.87 0.57 0.50
C GLY A 47 -3.39 -0.81 0.98
N TYR A 48 -4.23 -1.50 1.74
CA TYR A 48 -4.05 -2.91 2.04
C TYR A 48 -4.52 -3.77 0.86
N PHE A 49 -3.91 -4.94 0.68
CA PHE A 49 -4.53 -5.99 -0.12
C PHE A 49 -5.67 -6.62 0.69
N GLN A 50 -6.82 -6.85 0.04
CA GLN A 50 -7.80 -7.81 0.55
C GLN A 50 -7.19 -9.18 0.35
N ILE A 51 -6.52 -9.68 1.39
CA ILE A 51 -6.22 -11.09 1.48
C ILE A 51 -7.54 -11.69 1.94
N ASP A 52 -8.23 -12.38 1.03
CA ASP A 52 -9.23 -13.34 1.46
C ASP A 52 -8.43 -14.37 2.26
N ILE A 53 -8.45 -14.24 3.58
CA ILE A 53 -8.09 -15.34 4.46
C ILE A 53 -9.14 -16.39 4.10
N GLN A 54 -8.79 -17.30 3.19
CA GLN A 54 -9.56 -18.52 3.00
C GLN A 54 -9.56 -19.16 4.39
N ASP A 55 -10.74 -19.06 4.98
CA ASP A 55 -11.15 -19.59 6.25
C ASP A 55 -11.11 -21.13 6.13
N ASP A 56 -9.91 -21.70 6.08
CA ASP A 56 -9.66 -23.15 6.14
C ASP A 56 -9.90 -23.71 7.55
N GLU A 57 -10.60 -22.97 8.41
CA GLU A 57 -11.04 -23.40 9.75
C GLU A 57 -12.53 -23.00 9.98
N ASN A 58 -13.37 -23.08 8.95
CA ASN A 58 -14.83 -23.04 9.14
C ASN A 58 -15.49 -24.38 8.77
N PRO A 59 -15.77 -25.27 9.75
CA PRO A 59 -16.42 -26.56 9.48
C PRO A 59 -17.85 -26.44 8.91
N LEU A 60 -18.41 -25.23 8.80
CA LEU A 60 -19.72 -25.01 8.15
C LEU A 60 -19.65 -24.86 6.63
N ASN A 61 -18.47 -24.74 6.02
CA ASN A 61 -18.36 -24.70 4.55
C ASN A 61 -18.28 -26.10 3.90
N SER A 62 -18.34 -27.18 4.68
CA SER A 62 -18.36 -28.58 4.18
C SER A 62 -19.77 -29.09 3.83
N ARG A 63 -20.73 -28.18 3.59
CA ARG A 63 -22.10 -28.53 3.15
C ARG A 63 -22.54 -27.73 1.92
N ARG A 64 -21.68 -27.69 0.91
CA ARG A 64 -22.10 -27.48 -0.48
C ARG A 64 -21.34 -28.43 -1.40
#